data_AF-A0A1A3H0C9-F1
#
_entry.id   AF-A0A1A3H0C9-F1
#
_cell.length_a   1.000
_cell.length_b   1.000
_cell.length_c   1.000
_cell.angle_alpha   90.00
_cell.angle_beta   90.00
_cell.angle_gamma   90.00
#
_symmetry.space_group_name_H-M   'P 1'
#
loop_
_entity.id
_entity.type
_entity.pdbx_description
1 polymer ?
#
loop_
_entity_poly.entity_id
_entity_poly.type
_entity_poly.pdbx_seq_one_letter_code
_entity_poly.pdbx_strand_id
1 'polypeptide(L)'
;MGLPDWSRPKILLALLAVAVPIFVLIAINKADSSNDPPQQEASADCRQVDQAVRHWAEALPAIQFGLTRSADAAAIVRDSTTAAAAVRSDAASITDMSLRDKVTALADKLDMVSRGKPSAPPDWRPDQTFMDGYHPMMTLVHQLKVACPNVGNDPAPAAPPALPTN
;
A
#
# COMPACT_ATOMS: atom_id res chain seq x y z
N MET A 1 -60.79 0.60 -30.73
CA MET A 1 -59.47 -0.04 -30.60
C MET A 1 -59.48 -0.80 -29.27
N GLY A 2 -59.57 -2.13 -29.33
CA GLY A 2 -59.68 -2.99 -28.15
C GLY A 2 -58.31 -3.27 -27.53
N LEU A 3 -58.18 -3.01 -26.24
CA LEU A 3 -57.01 -3.39 -25.45
C LEU A 3 -56.98 -4.92 -25.31
N PRO A 4 -55.83 -5.58 -25.54
CA PRO A 4 -55.74 -7.02 -25.42
C PRO A 4 -55.89 -7.45 -23.96
N ASP A 5 -56.88 -8.29 -23.70
CA ASP A 5 -57.13 -8.97 -22.43
C ASP A 5 -56.02 -10.02 -22.21
N TRP A 6 -55.08 -9.70 -21.31
CA TRP A 6 -54.01 -10.60 -20.92
C TRP A 6 -54.37 -11.30 -19.62
N SER A 7 -54.57 -12.61 -19.72
CA SER A 7 -54.86 -13.46 -18.58
C SER A 7 -53.72 -13.37 -17.53
N ARG A 8 -54.13 -13.18 -16.27
CA ARG A 8 -53.29 -13.08 -15.07
C ARG A 8 -52.06 -14.02 -15.01
N PRO A 9 -52.07 -15.28 -15.48
CA PRO A 9 -50.87 -16.13 -15.41
C PRO A 9 -49.68 -15.65 -16.25
N LYS A 10 -49.89 -14.93 -17.36
CA LYS A 10 -48.78 -14.46 -18.22
C LYS A 10 -48.04 -13.24 -17.65
N ILE A 11 -48.73 -12.39 -16.89
CA ILE A 11 -48.13 -11.24 -16.19
C ILE A 11 -47.24 -11.73 -15.04
N LEU A 12 -47.67 -12.79 -14.34
CA LEU A 12 -46.91 -13.43 -13.26
C LEU A 12 -45.61 -14.09 -13.77
N LEU A 13 -45.65 -14.71 -14.95
CA LEU A 13 -44.48 -15.30 -15.61
C LEU A 13 -43.47 -14.25 -16.09
N ALA A 14 -43.94 -13.11 -16.60
CA ALA A 14 -43.07 -12.00 -16.98
C ALA A 14 -42.41 -11.31 -15.77
N LEU A 15 -43.12 -11.19 -14.64
CA LEU A 15 -42.57 -10.65 -13.39
C LEU A 15 -41.53 -11.59 -12.75
N LEU A 16 -41.71 -12.91 -12.86
CA LEU A 16 -40.73 -13.89 -12.36
C LEU A 16 -39.42 -13.86 -13.16
N ALA A 17 -39.46 -13.61 -14.46
CA ALA A 17 -38.25 -13.53 -15.29
C ALA A 17 -37.33 -12.34 -14.95
N VAL A 18 -37.88 -11.27 -14.37
CA VAL A 18 -37.11 -10.07 -13.98
C VAL A 18 -36.61 -10.13 -12.54
N ALA A 19 -37.31 -10.85 -11.65
CA ALA A 19 -36.93 -10.96 -10.24
C ALA A 19 -35.83 -12.01 -9.97
N VAL A 20 -35.73 -13.06 -10.78
CA VAL A 20 -34.74 -14.12 -10.63
C VAL A 20 -33.28 -13.62 -10.71
N PRO A 21 -32.87 -12.78 -11.68
CA PRO A 21 -31.47 -12.31 -11.72
C PRO A 21 -31.11 -11.42 -10.52
N ILE A 22 -32.08 -10.65 -9.98
CA ILE A 22 -31.84 -9.79 -8.80
C ILE A 22 -31.70 -10.63 -7.52
N PHE A 23 -32.51 -11.69 -7.35
CA PHE A 23 -32.40 -12.56 -6.18
C PHE A 23 -31.14 -13.44 -6.19
N VAL A 24 -30.64 -13.85 -7.36
CA VAL A 24 -29.35 -14.55 -7.46
C VAL A 24 -28.19 -13.64 -7.04
N LEU A 25 -28.20 -12.36 -7.42
CA LEU A 25 -27.21 -11.38 -6.96
C LEU A 25 -27.28 -11.13 -5.45
N ILE A 26 -28.47 -11.16 -4.85
CA ILE A 26 -28.64 -10.96 -3.39
C ILE A 26 -28.27 -12.22 -2.60
N ALA A 27 -28.55 -13.43 -3.13
CA ALA A 27 -28.22 -14.68 -2.44
C ALA A 27 -26.72 -14.96 -2.40
N ILE A 28 -25.96 -14.55 -3.43
CA ILE A 28 -24.49 -14.62 -3.41
C ILE A 28 -23.91 -13.63 -2.40
N ASN A 29 -24.56 -12.47 -2.19
CA ASN A 29 -24.15 -11.47 -1.21
C ASN A 29 -24.57 -11.77 0.24
N LYS A 30 -25.36 -12.82 0.51
CA LYS A 30 -25.95 -13.07 1.84
C LYS A 30 -25.45 -14.33 2.53
N ALA A 31 -24.45 -15.01 1.97
CA ALA A 31 -23.75 -16.11 2.65
C ALA A 31 -22.61 -15.64 3.57
N ASP A 32 -22.13 -14.41 3.44
CA ASP A 32 -21.16 -13.80 4.37
C ASP A 32 -21.82 -12.66 5.16
N SER A 33 -22.68 -13.04 6.10
CA SER A 33 -23.09 -12.14 7.18
C SER A 33 -22.01 -12.13 8.28
N SER A 34 -20.84 -11.61 7.95
CA SER A 34 -19.85 -11.15 8.91
C SER A 34 -19.66 -9.66 8.68
N ASN A 35 -19.92 -8.83 9.69
CA ASN A 35 -19.77 -7.38 9.66
C ASN A 35 -18.28 -6.93 9.57
N ASP A 36 -17.42 -7.77 9.04
CA ASP A 36 -16.07 -7.36 8.69
C ASP A 36 -16.14 -6.68 7.32
N PRO A 37 -15.56 -5.47 7.15
CA PRO A 37 -15.40 -4.92 5.80
C PRO A 37 -14.75 -6.00 4.94
N PRO A 38 -15.20 -6.22 3.69
CA PRO A 38 -14.69 -7.30 2.87
C PRO A 38 -13.17 -7.22 2.91
N GLN A 39 -12.54 -8.20 3.57
CA GLN A 39 -11.10 -8.35 3.53
C GLN A 39 -10.82 -8.77 2.10
N GLN A 40 -10.72 -7.77 1.23
CA GLN A 40 -10.36 -7.95 -0.15
C GLN A 40 -8.99 -8.57 -0.10
N GLU A 41 -8.91 -9.87 -0.35
CA GLU A 41 -7.67 -10.63 -0.35
C GLU A 41 -6.67 -9.81 -1.16
N ALA A 42 -5.60 -9.38 -0.51
CA ALA A 42 -4.61 -8.56 -1.17
C ALA A 42 -4.07 -9.36 -2.36
N SER A 43 -4.20 -8.80 -3.56
CA SER A 43 -3.59 -9.41 -4.76
C SER A 43 -2.12 -9.71 -4.48
N ALA A 44 -1.54 -10.71 -5.16
CA ALA A 44 -0.13 -11.04 -5.00
C ALA A 44 0.77 -9.80 -5.15
N ASP A 45 0.45 -8.95 -6.13
CA ASP A 45 1.13 -7.66 -6.33
C ASP A 45 0.95 -6.70 -5.16
N CYS A 46 -0.26 -6.57 -4.59
CA CYS A 46 -0.45 -5.70 -3.43
C CYS A 46 0.26 -6.21 -2.17
N ARG A 47 0.49 -7.53 -2.03
CA ARG A 47 1.35 -8.07 -0.96
C ARG A 47 2.83 -7.69 -1.17
N GLN A 48 3.31 -7.69 -2.41
CA GLN A 48 4.65 -7.23 -2.74
C GLN A 48 4.82 -5.72 -2.53
N VAL A 49 3.81 -4.92 -2.92
CA VAL A 49 3.78 -3.48 -2.64
C VAL A 49 3.85 -3.22 -1.13
N ASP A 50 3.12 -3.99 -0.34
CA ASP A 50 3.12 -3.88 1.12
C ASP A 50 4.49 -4.23 1.73
N GLN A 51 5.18 -5.26 1.22
CA GLN A 51 6.56 -5.57 1.59
C GLN A 51 7.52 -4.42 1.26
N ALA A 52 7.42 -3.86 0.05
CA ALA A 52 8.24 -2.72 -0.35
C ALA A 52 8.02 -1.50 0.55
N VAL A 53 6.77 -1.19 0.90
CA VAL A 53 6.45 -0.08 1.80
C VAL A 53 6.97 -0.34 3.22
N ARG A 54 6.99 -1.58 3.71
CA ARG A 54 7.63 -1.92 4.99
C ARG A 54 9.13 -1.66 4.96
N HIS A 55 9.84 -2.10 3.93
CA HIS A 55 11.29 -1.83 3.78
C HIS A 55 11.60 -0.33 3.71
N TRP A 56 10.76 0.44 3.02
CA TRP A 56 10.86 1.90 3.04
C TRP A 56 10.62 2.47 4.45
N ALA A 57 9.58 2.00 5.15
CA ALA A 57 9.23 2.48 6.49
C ALA A 57 10.32 2.18 7.54
N GLU A 58 11.03 1.06 7.40
CA GLU A 58 12.17 0.70 8.24
C GLU A 58 13.35 1.69 8.10
N ALA A 59 13.60 2.20 6.89
CA ALA A 59 14.66 3.18 6.65
C ALA A 59 14.25 4.62 7.03
N LEU A 60 12.95 4.91 7.07
CA LEU A 60 12.42 6.27 7.24
C LEU A 60 12.95 7.00 8.48
N PRO A 61 13.06 6.38 9.69
CA PRO A 61 13.60 7.06 10.86
C PRO A 61 15.02 7.58 10.65
N ALA A 62 15.91 6.76 10.07
CA ALA A 62 17.28 7.18 9.78
C ALA A 62 17.30 8.37 8.80
N ILE A 63 16.50 8.30 7.74
CA ILE A 63 16.38 9.37 6.74
C ILE A 63 15.86 10.67 7.39
N GLN A 64 14.87 10.58 8.29
CA GLN A 64 14.36 11.74 9.02
C GLN A 64 15.42 12.34 9.97
N PHE A 65 16.23 11.51 10.63
CA PHE A 65 17.40 11.99 11.38
C PHE A 65 18.40 12.71 10.48
N GLY A 66 18.49 12.33 9.20
CA GLY A 66 19.26 13.01 8.16
C GLY A 66 18.87 14.47 7.91
N LEU A 67 17.69 14.90 8.37
CA LEU A 67 17.27 16.30 8.31
C LEU A 67 17.77 17.13 9.51
N THR A 68 18.29 16.47 10.55
CA THR A 68 18.68 17.07 11.82
C THR A 68 20.19 17.21 11.93
N ARG A 69 20.67 18.08 12.83
CA ARG A 69 22.11 18.23 13.11
C ARG A 69 22.76 17.02 13.80
N SER A 70 22.00 15.96 14.07
CA SER A 70 22.50 14.73 14.68
C SER A 70 22.55 13.58 13.69
N ALA A 71 22.56 13.87 12.39
CA ALA A 71 22.55 12.86 11.34
C ALA A 71 23.78 11.94 11.42
N ASP A 72 23.54 10.63 11.59
CA ASP A 72 24.54 9.61 11.33
C ASP A 72 24.52 9.28 9.82
N ALA A 73 25.40 9.93 9.07
CA ALA A 73 25.49 9.74 7.64
C ALA A 73 25.78 8.28 7.25
N ALA A 74 26.54 7.54 8.05
CA ALA A 74 26.86 6.15 7.74
C ALA A 74 25.64 5.25 7.92
N ALA A 75 24.86 5.45 8.98
CA ALA A 75 23.60 4.72 9.19
C ALA A 75 22.60 5.00 8.07
N ILE A 76 22.42 6.27 7.72
CA ILE A 76 21.51 6.69 6.64
C ILE A 76 21.86 6.02 5.31
N VAL A 77 23.15 6.05 4.93
CA VAL A 77 23.62 5.44 3.68
C VAL A 77 23.36 3.93 3.69
N ARG A 78 23.72 3.25 4.77
CA ARG A 78 23.54 1.80 4.92
C ARG A 78 22.06 1.40 4.85
N ASP A 79 21.22 2.06 5.63
CA ASP A 79 19.81 1.70 5.80
C ASP A 79 19.03 2.03 4.51
N SER A 80 19.31 3.19 3.90
CA SER A 80 18.69 3.57 2.61
C SER A 80 19.13 2.65 1.47
N THR A 81 20.40 2.24 1.42
CA THR A 81 20.90 1.30 0.40
C THR A 81 20.26 -0.07 0.56
N THR A 82 20.15 -0.55 1.80
CA THR A 82 19.52 -1.83 2.13
C THR A 82 18.05 -1.82 1.71
N ALA A 83 17.31 -0.77 2.09
CA ALA A 83 15.91 -0.62 1.70
C ALA A 83 15.76 -0.49 0.17
N ALA A 84 16.61 0.29 -0.51
CA ALA A 84 16.55 0.40 -1.97
C ALA A 84 16.73 -0.95 -2.67
N ALA A 85 17.65 -1.80 -2.19
CA ALA A 85 17.86 -3.13 -2.75
C ALA A 85 16.66 -4.05 -2.52
N ALA A 86 16.11 -4.05 -1.30
CA ALA A 86 14.93 -4.85 -0.95
C ALA A 86 13.70 -4.42 -1.77
N VAL A 87 13.40 -3.12 -1.83
CA VAL A 87 12.29 -2.56 -2.62
C VAL A 87 12.43 -2.89 -4.11
N ARG A 88 13.65 -2.88 -4.67
CA ARG A 88 13.88 -3.32 -6.07
C ARG A 88 13.60 -4.80 -6.26
N SER A 89 13.96 -5.64 -5.29
CA SER A 89 13.65 -7.07 -5.32
C SER A 89 12.14 -7.32 -5.33
N ASP A 90 11.39 -6.60 -4.50
CA ASP A 90 9.93 -6.70 -4.46
C ASP A 90 9.31 -6.22 -5.77
N ALA A 91 9.78 -5.09 -6.32
CA ALA A 91 9.33 -4.59 -7.62
C ALA A 91 9.51 -5.61 -8.75
N ALA A 92 10.60 -6.37 -8.76
CA ALA A 92 10.86 -7.38 -9.78
C ALA A 92 9.82 -8.51 -9.79
N SER A 93 9.13 -8.71 -8.67
CA SER A 93 8.11 -9.75 -8.50
C SER A 93 6.69 -9.27 -8.82
N ILE A 94 6.50 -7.97 -9.05
CA ILE A 94 5.19 -7.36 -9.34
C ILE A 94 4.84 -7.52 -10.83
N THR A 95 3.64 -8.04 -11.09
CA THR A 95 3.14 -8.26 -12.46
C THR A 95 2.47 -7.01 -13.06
N ASP A 96 1.72 -6.26 -12.25
CA ASP A 96 1.12 -4.99 -12.66
C ASP A 96 2.22 -3.95 -12.93
N MET A 97 2.29 -3.48 -14.17
CA MET A 97 3.33 -2.56 -14.59
C MET A 97 3.27 -1.21 -13.87
N SER A 98 2.07 -0.69 -13.58
CA SER A 98 1.89 0.61 -12.93
C SER A 98 2.35 0.56 -11.47
N LEU A 99 2.03 -0.53 -10.76
CA LEU A 99 2.52 -0.79 -9.41
C LEU A 99 4.03 -0.98 -9.41
N ARG A 100 4.56 -1.80 -10.33
CA ARG A 100 6.00 -2.03 -10.46
C ARG A 100 6.75 -0.72 -10.66
N ASP A 101 6.30 0.13 -11.59
CA ASP A 101 6.96 1.41 -11.88
C ASP A 101 6.99 2.34 -10.65
N LYS A 102 5.90 2.37 -9.87
CA LYS A 102 5.84 3.15 -8.62
C LYS A 102 6.75 2.61 -7.54
N VAL A 103 6.83 1.28 -7.37
CA VAL A 103 7.73 0.64 -6.40
C VAL A 103 9.20 0.81 -6.83
N THR A 104 9.52 0.67 -8.12
CA THR A 104 10.84 0.98 -8.65
C THR A 104 11.21 2.45 -8.41
N ALA A 105 10.29 3.39 -8.66
CA ALA A 105 10.52 4.80 -8.37
C ALA A 105 10.79 5.05 -6.88
N LEU A 106 10.10 4.35 -5.96
CA LEU A 106 10.37 4.43 -4.52
C LEU A 106 11.79 3.96 -4.19
N ALA A 107 12.23 2.86 -4.80
CA ALA A 107 13.58 2.35 -4.64
C ALA A 107 14.65 3.32 -5.18
N ASP A 108 14.39 3.97 -6.32
CA ASP A 108 15.28 4.97 -6.89
C ASP A 108 15.41 6.21 -6.01
N LYS A 109 14.33 6.58 -5.29
CA LYS A 109 14.37 7.64 -4.30
C LYS A 109 15.18 7.27 -3.06
N LEU A 110 15.07 6.05 -2.56
CA LEU A 110 15.93 5.54 -1.48
C LEU A 110 17.42 5.53 -1.89
N ASP A 111 17.71 5.10 -3.12
CA ASP A 111 19.05 5.11 -3.70
C ASP A 111 19.59 6.54 -3.95
N MET A 112 18.70 7.50 -4.18
CA MET A 112 19.09 8.91 -4.24
C MET A 112 19.45 9.46 -2.86
N VAL A 113 18.67 9.12 -1.83
CA VAL A 113 18.98 9.45 -0.43
C VAL A 113 20.33 8.87 -0.01
N SER A 114 20.63 7.61 -0.35
CA SER A 114 21.91 6.98 0.01
C SER A 114 23.13 7.62 -0.65
N ARG A 115 22.95 8.33 -1.78
CA ARG A 115 24.02 9.07 -2.46
C ARG A 115 24.08 10.55 -2.07
N GLY A 116 23.02 11.07 -1.46
CA GLY A 116 22.93 12.44 -1.00
C GLY A 116 23.70 12.67 0.30
N LYS A 117 23.93 13.94 0.62
CA LYS A 117 24.52 14.35 1.89
C LYS A 117 23.40 14.71 2.86
N PRO A 118 23.25 14.01 3.99
CA PRO A 118 22.35 14.44 5.04
C PRO A 118 22.88 15.71 5.71
N SER A 119 22.13 16.24 6.66
CA SER A 119 22.45 17.40 7.48
C SER A 119 23.63 17.10 8.43
N ALA A 120 24.82 17.08 7.85
CA ALA A 120 26.09 16.82 8.52
C ALA A 120 27.01 18.06 8.43
N PRO A 121 28.06 18.16 9.26
CA PRO A 121 29.06 19.22 9.14
C PRO A 121 29.67 19.30 7.72
N PRO A 122 30.04 20.49 7.23
CA PRO A 122 29.97 21.80 7.90
C PRO A 122 28.67 22.57 7.68
N ASP A 123 27.89 22.21 6.66
CA ASP A 123 26.77 23.03 6.16
C ASP A 123 25.49 22.87 6.98
N TRP A 124 25.37 21.79 7.77
CA TRP A 124 24.22 21.49 8.64
C TRP A 124 22.87 21.58 7.93
N ARG A 125 22.88 21.23 6.64
CA ARG A 125 21.71 21.15 5.78
C ARG A 125 21.89 19.96 4.84
N PRO A 126 20.81 19.19 4.59
CA PRO A 126 20.85 18.17 3.57
C PRO A 126 21.06 18.82 2.19
N ASP A 127 21.78 18.13 1.32
CA ASP A 127 21.97 18.59 -0.05
C ASP A 127 20.73 18.34 -0.92
N GLN A 128 20.77 18.89 -2.14
CA GLN A 128 19.64 18.76 -3.07
C GLN A 128 19.37 17.29 -3.42
N THR A 129 20.41 16.47 -3.60
CA THR A 129 20.26 15.03 -3.91
C THR A 129 19.51 14.30 -2.81
N PHE A 130 19.85 14.55 -1.55
CA PHE A 130 19.17 13.99 -0.40
C PHE A 130 17.69 14.40 -0.39
N MET A 131 17.40 15.68 -0.61
CA MET A 131 16.04 16.23 -0.58
C MET A 131 15.18 15.75 -1.76
N ASP A 132 15.76 15.62 -2.96
CA ASP A 132 15.10 15.10 -4.15
C ASP A 132 14.80 13.60 -4.06
N GLY A 133 15.58 12.88 -3.24
CA GLY A 133 15.28 11.54 -2.77
C GLY A 133 14.14 11.54 -1.76
N TYR A 134 14.26 12.35 -0.70
CA TYR A 134 13.34 12.35 0.44
C TYR A 134 11.91 12.79 0.11
N HIS A 135 11.72 13.99 -0.46
CA HIS A 135 10.40 14.60 -0.59
C HIS A 135 9.38 13.76 -1.39
N PRO A 136 9.73 13.17 -2.55
CA PRO A 136 8.74 12.47 -3.37
C PRO A 136 8.27 11.13 -2.79
N MET A 137 9.01 10.53 -1.84
CA MET A 137 8.69 9.20 -1.32
C MET A 137 7.31 9.14 -0.67
N MET A 138 6.91 10.17 0.10
CA MET A 138 5.59 10.21 0.73
C MET A 138 4.45 10.20 -0.30
N THR A 139 4.64 10.92 -1.42
CA THR A 139 3.66 10.91 -2.53
C THR A 139 3.60 9.54 -3.20
N LEU A 140 4.74 8.90 -3.42
CA LEU A 140 4.79 7.54 -4.00
C LEU A 140 4.09 6.52 -3.11
N VAL A 141 4.38 6.52 -1.81
CA VAL A 141 3.73 5.64 -0.84
C VAL A 141 2.23 5.90 -0.76
N HIS A 142 1.80 7.17 -0.81
CA HIS A 142 0.38 7.49 -0.89
C HIS A 142 -0.29 6.92 -2.14
N GLN A 143 0.33 7.06 -3.32
CA GLN A 143 -0.17 6.47 -4.56
C GLN A 143 -0.25 4.94 -4.49
N LEU A 144 0.74 4.28 -3.88
CA LEU A 144 0.74 2.84 -3.64
C LEU A 144 -0.39 2.43 -2.69
N LYS A 145 -0.65 3.19 -1.63
CA LYS A 145 -1.77 2.94 -0.70
C LYS A 145 -3.14 3.14 -1.37
N VAL A 146 -3.28 4.12 -2.26
CA VAL A 146 -4.51 4.31 -3.05
C VAL A 146 -4.75 3.11 -3.98
N ALA A 147 -3.70 2.58 -4.59
CA ALA A 147 -3.80 1.41 -5.48
C ALA A 147 -3.99 0.09 -4.72
N CYS A 148 -3.40 -0.01 -3.52
CA CYS A 148 -3.46 -1.17 -2.64
C CYS A 148 -3.90 -0.74 -1.23
N PRO A 149 -5.22 -0.68 -0.95
CA PRO A 149 -5.79 -0.08 0.28
C PRO A 149 -5.33 -0.72 1.59
N ASN A 150 -4.89 -1.98 1.55
CA ASN A 150 -4.46 -2.74 2.71
C ASN A 150 -2.99 -2.54 3.09
N VAL A 151 -2.22 -1.79 2.29
CA VAL A 151 -0.80 -1.54 2.55
C VAL A 151 -0.61 -0.75 3.85
N GLY A 152 0.28 -1.27 4.70
CA GLY A 152 0.65 -0.65 5.97
C GLY A 152 -0.45 -0.68 7.04
N ASN A 153 -1.45 -1.57 6.90
CA ASN A 153 -2.51 -1.76 7.89
C ASN A 153 -2.24 -2.94 8.84
N ASP A 154 -1.03 -3.50 8.84
CA ASP A 154 -0.66 -4.55 9.78
C ASP A 154 -0.81 -4.06 11.23
N PRO A 155 -1.34 -4.90 12.13
CA PRO A 155 -1.36 -4.57 13.55
C PRO A 155 0.07 -4.36 14.06
N ALA A 156 0.27 -3.33 14.88
CA ALA A 156 1.55 -3.09 15.54
C ALA A 156 1.98 -4.37 16.28
N PRO A 157 3.29 -4.70 16.33
CA PRO A 157 3.76 -5.86 17.07
C PRO A 157 3.22 -5.83 18.49
N ALA A 158 2.65 -6.95 18.96
CA ALA A 158 2.18 -7.06 20.34
C ALA A 158 3.32 -6.63 21.27
N ALA A 159 3.01 -5.77 22.23
CA ALA A 159 4.00 -5.22 23.16
C ALA A 159 4.87 -6.36 23.74
N PRO A 160 6.18 -6.14 23.93
CA PRO A 160 7.04 -7.13 24.56
C PRO A 160 6.44 -7.56 25.90
N PRO A 161 6.52 -8.85 26.27
CA PRO A 161 5.94 -9.35 27.50
C PRO A 161 6.45 -8.51 28.68
N ALA A 162 5.52 -8.06 29.53
CA ALA A 162 5.85 -7.29 30.72
C ALA A 162 6.90 -8.05 31.54
N LEU A 163 8.01 -7.37 31.85
CA LEU A 163 9.05 -7.90 32.72
C LEU A 163 8.42 -8.30 34.07
N PRO A 164 8.73 -9.48 34.62
CA PRO A 164 8.19 -9.90 35.90
C PRO A 164 8.62 -8.90 36.98
N THR A 165 7.65 -8.30 37.66
CA THR A 165 7.87 -7.54 38.88
C THR A 165 8.25 -8.53 39.99
N ASN A 166 9.48 -8.45 40.48
CA ASN A 166 9.87 -9.01 41.78
C ASN A 166 9.66 -7.97 42.87
#